data_AF-A0AAC9RT50-F1
#
_entry.id   AF-A0AAC9RT50-F1
#
_cell.length_a   1.000
_cell.length_b   1.000
_cell.length_c   1.000
_cell.angle_alpha   90.00
_cell.angle_beta   90.00
_cell.angle_gamma   90.00
#
_symmetry.space_group_name_H-M   'P 1'
#
loop_
_entity.id
_entity.type
_entity.pdbx_description
1 polymer ?
#
loop_
_entity_poly.entity_id
_entity_poly.type
_entity_poly.pdbx_seq_one_letter_code
_entity_poly.pdbx_strand_id
1 'polypeptide(L)' 'MSKSIEEMIIEIRDRLNLVNPGLIDPDHYEEKHREDIEEIHAFVTSKRDFTPSEMTGITEALGQAKK' A
#
# COMPACT_ATOMS: atom_id res chain seq x y z
N MET A 1 5.39 -17.07 -8.46
CA MET A 1 6.30 -15.91 -8.39
C MET A 1 5.76 -15.03 -7.27
N SER A 2 6.57 -14.72 -6.26
CA SER A 2 6.22 -13.73 -5.24
C SER A 2 6.35 -12.33 -5.85
N LYS A 3 5.41 -11.43 -5.56
CA LYS A 3 5.45 -10.05 -6.04
C LYS A 3 6.54 -9.25 -5.33
N SER A 4 7.17 -8.32 -6.02
CA SER A 4 8.10 -7.38 -5.40
C SER A 4 7.36 -6.32 -4.57
N ILE A 5 8.05 -5.69 -3.61
CA ILE A 5 7.52 -4.56 -2.84
C ILE A 5 6.98 -3.46 -3.76
N GLU A 6 7.74 -3.12 -4.79
CA GLU A 6 7.35 -2.14 -5.80
C GLU A 6 6.00 -2.49 -6.44
N GLU A 7 5.84 -3.74 -6.91
CA GLU A 7 4.60 -4.19 -7.54
C GLU A 7 3.40 -4.11 -6.58
N MET A 8 3.61 -4.51 -5.31
CA MET A 8 2.56 -4.44 -4.29
C MET A 8 2.15 -3.01 -4.00
N ILE A 9 3.10 -2.08 -3.86
CA ILE A 9 2.82 -0.66 -3.64
C ILE A 9 2.09 -0.03 -4.84
N ILE A 10 2.49 -0.36 -6.06
CA ILE A 10 1.81 0.11 -7.28
C ILE A 10 0.36 -0.37 -7.31
N GLU A 11 0.11 -1.65 -7.04
CA GLU A 11 -1.25 -2.19 -6.98
C GLU A 11 -2.08 -1.55 -5.85
N ILE A 12 -1.50 -1.35 -4.67
CA ILE A 12 -2.19 -0.66 -3.58
C ILE A 12 -2.63 0.75 -4.02
N ARG A 13 -1.75 1.49 -4.69
CA ARG A 13 -2.08 2.83 -5.19
C ARG A 13 -3.19 2.82 -6.22
N ASP A 14 -3.15 1.88 -7.15
CA ASP A 14 -4.20 1.71 -8.17
C ASP A 14 -5.54 1.41 -7.50
N ARG A 15 -5.57 0.47 -6.55
CA ARG A 15 -6.76 0.08 -5.78
C ARG A 15 -7.37 1.22 -4.97
N LEU A 16 -6.53 2.08 -4.41
CA LEU A 16 -6.95 3.23 -3.63
C LEU A 16 -7.17 4.49 -4.47
N ASN A 17 -6.99 4.42 -5.80
CA ASN A 17 -7.03 5.57 -6.71
C ASN A 17 -6.12 6.73 -6.27
N LEU A 18 -4.94 6.40 -5.72
CA LEU A 18 -3.97 7.38 -5.24
C LEU A 18 -3.15 7.95 -6.40
N VAL A 19 -3.69 9.02 -6.99
CA VAL A 19 -3.07 9.75 -8.10
C VAL A 19 -1.83 10.54 -7.69
N ASN A 20 -1.64 10.82 -6.41
CA ASN A 20 -0.46 11.54 -5.91
C ASN A 20 0.68 10.57 -5.57
N PRO A 21 1.79 10.54 -6.35
CA PRO A 21 2.91 9.64 -6.09
C PRO A 21 3.65 9.90 -4.79
N GLY A 22 3.64 11.13 -4.28
CA GLY A 22 4.34 11.45 -3.04
C GLY A 22 3.71 10.87 -1.77
N LEU A 23 2.47 10.36 -1.83
CA LEU A 23 1.83 9.76 -0.67
C LEU A 23 2.46 8.41 -0.32
N ILE A 24 2.71 7.59 -1.34
CA ILE A 24 3.19 6.22 -1.22
C ILE A 24 4.17 5.97 -2.37
N ASP A 25 5.45 6.11 -2.07
CA ASP A 25 6.53 5.93 -3.05
C ASP A 25 7.23 4.60 -2.77
N PRO A 26 7.30 3.66 -3.74
CA PRO A 26 7.93 2.35 -3.53
C PRO A 26 9.39 2.46 -3.09
N ASP A 27 10.14 3.51 -3.49
CA ASP A 27 11.53 3.72 -3.09
C ASP A 27 11.70 3.97 -1.58
N HIS A 28 10.62 4.33 -0.86
CA HIS A 28 10.66 4.48 0.60
C HIS A 28 10.51 3.15 1.35
N TYR A 29 10.32 2.03 0.65
CA TYR A 29 10.09 0.73 1.26
C TYR A 29 11.22 -0.26 0.98
N GLU A 30 11.95 -0.62 2.03
CA GLU A 30 12.95 -1.68 2.03
C GLU A 30 12.34 -3.06 2.37
N GLU A 31 13.08 -4.15 2.14
CA GLU A 31 12.67 -5.54 2.46
C GLU A 31 12.22 -5.73 3.92
N LYS A 32 12.70 -4.91 4.86
CA LYS A 32 12.28 -4.96 6.27
C LYS A 32 10.79 -4.64 6.48
N HIS A 33 10.17 -3.93 5.54
CA HIS A 33 8.75 -3.57 5.57
C HIS A 33 7.88 -4.55 4.79
N ARG A 34 8.47 -5.62 4.23
CA ARG A 34 7.75 -6.49 3.29
C ARG A 34 6.53 -7.14 3.93
N GLU A 35 6.64 -7.59 5.17
CA GLU A 35 5.54 -8.22 5.90
C GLU A 35 4.35 -7.26 6.03
N ASP A 36 4.60 -6.02 6.48
CA ASP A 36 3.55 -4.98 6.60
C ASP A 36 2.90 -4.67 5.25
N ILE A 37 3.69 -4.59 4.17
CA ILE A 37 3.19 -4.33 2.82
C ILE A 37 2.37 -5.51 2.30
N GLU A 38 2.81 -6.74 2.54
CA GLU A 38 2.08 -7.96 2.17
C GLU A 38 0.72 -8.01 2.87
N GLU A 39 0.64 -7.65 4.16
CA GLU A 39 -0.62 -7.58 4.90
C GLU A 39 -1.56 -6.52 4.35
N ILE A 40 -1.06 -5.31 4.09
CA ILE A 40 -1.87 -4.22 3.54
C ILE A 40 -2.30 -4.54 2.11
N HIS A 41 -1.42 -5.12 1.30
CA HIS A 41 -1.71 -5.58 -0.06
C HIS A 41 -2.82 -6.63 -0.07
N ALA A 42 -2.73 -7.64 0.80
CA ALA A 42 -3.76 -8.66 0.97
C ALA A 42 -5.10 -8.04 1.35
N PHE A 43 -5.11 -7.05 2.25
CA PHE A 43 -6.32 -6.33 2.62
C PHE A 43 -6.93 -5.57 1.43
N VAL A 44 -6.13 -4.77 0.70
CA VAL A 44 -6.68 -3.95 -0.40
C VAL A 44 -7.13 -4.77 -1.60
N THR A 45 -6.51 -5.93 -1.83
CA THR A 45 -6.88 -6.84 -2.91
C THR A 45 -8.12 -7.67 -2.56
N SER A 46 -8.38 -7.92 -1.26
CA SER A 46 -9.55 -8.67 -0.79
C SER A 46 -10.89 -7.94 -1.04
N LYS A 47 -10.87 -6.60 -1.09
CA LYS A 47 -12.08 -5.77 -1.15
C LYS A 47 -12.11 -4.88 -2.39
N ARG A 48 -13.26 -4.80 -3.06
CA ARG A 48 -13.43 -4.05 -4.32
C ARG A 48 -13.39 -2.54 -4.19
N ASP A 49 -13.99 -2.01 -3.12
CA ASP A 49 -14.21 -0.57 -2.94
C ASP A 49 -13.91 -0.18 -1.48
N PHE A 50 -13.39 1.03 -1.30
CA PHE A 50 -13.02 1.58 0.01
C PHE A 50 -13.79 2.86 0.30
N THR A 51 -14.29 2.97 1.52
CA THR A 51 -14.83 4.24 2.02
C THR A 51 -13.69 5.26 2.23
N PRO A 52 -13.98 6.56 2.25
CA PRO A 52 -12.96 7.58 2.53
C PRO A 52 -12.19 7.33 3.83
N SER A 53 -12.86 6.88 4.89
CA SER A 53 -12.22 6.58 6.17
C SER A 53 -11.26 5.39 6.08
N GLU A 54 -11.62 4.35 5.32
CA GLU A 54 -10.73 3.20 5.07
C GLU A 54 -9.52 3.63 4.25
N MET A 55 -9.70 4.42 3.19
CA MET A 55 -8.58 4.93 2.39
C MET A 55 -7.59 5.74 3.23
N THR A 56 -8.10 6.59 4.14
CA THR A 56 -7.25 7.32 5.08
C THR A 56 -6.49 6.37 6.00
N GLY A 57 -7.17 5.42 6.63
CA GLY A 57 -6.52 4.47 7.55
C GLY A 57 -5.45 3.61 6.87
N ILE A 58 -5.69 3.17 5.63
CA ILE A 58 -4.71 2.41 4.85
C ILE A 58 -3.50 3.29 4.49
N THR A 59 -3.75 4.54 4.08
CA THR A 59 -2.68 5.49 3.75
C THR A 59 -1.83 5.83 4.98
N GLU A 60 -2.45 5.96 6.15
CA GLU A 60 -1.74 6.17 7.42
C GLU A 60 -0.92 4.94 7.83
N ALA A 61 -1.46 3.73 7.68
CA ALA A 61 -0.73 2.49 7.93
C ALA A 61 0.51 2.38 7.04
N LEU A 62 0.37 2.65 5.73
CA LEU A 62 1.48 2.70 4.78
C LEU A 62 2.48 3.81 5.10
N GLY A 63 2.00 4.93 5.63
CA GLY A 63 2.85 6.04 6.10
C GLY A 63 3.65 5.71 7.37
N GLN A 64 3.14 4.83 8.22
CA GLN A 64 3.84 4.32 9.40
C GLN A 64 4.80 3.19 9.05
N ALA A 65 4.45 2.35 8.07
CA ALA A 65 5.30 1.24 7.63
C ALA A 65 6.64 1.70 7.04
N LYS A 66 6.75 2.94 6.51
CA LYS A 66 8.01 3.51 6.00
C LYS A 66 8.88 4.23 7.05
N LYS A 67 8.38 4.36 8.28
CA LYS A 67 9.10 5.05 9.37
C LYS A 67 10.04 4.10 10.09
#